data_AF-A0AAW3T4F5-F1
#
_entry.id   AF-A0AAW3T4F5-F1
#
_cell.length_a   1.000
_cell.length_b   1.000
_cell.length_c   1.000
_cell.angle_alpha   90.00
_cell.angle_beta   90.00
_cell.angle_gamma   90.00
#
_symmetry.space_group_name_H-M   'P 1'
#
loop_
_entity.id
_entity.type
_entity.pdbx_description
1 polymer ?
#
loop_
_entity_poly.entity_id
_entity_poly.type
_entity_poly.pdbx_seq_one_letter_code
_entity_poly.pdbx_strand_id
1 'polypeptide(L)'
;MVALSCCVPGCDAPVAVGDGSPPVPLCAGHVTLVTEFVAEHAGVEDALPGPCPVCGSRVGVRYPSGAVCGTCEWRYGDVPDGELAPPRVDVVYYLRMRDDFGDRIKIGTTANPRQRLAAIPHQDLLGFERGDRTLERRRHARFAATRYPGTEWFRVTPELLAHVDAVASGVTDPWELHARWTSEALALRT
;
A
#
# COMPACT_ATOMS: atom_id res chain seq x y z
N MET A 1 -28.44 3.95 32.74
CA MET A 1 -29.62 4.74 32.35
C MET A 1 -29.63 4.75 30.84
N VAL A 2 -30.56 4.03 30.20
CA VAL A 2 -30.65 3.98 28.72
C VAL A 2 -31.24 5.30 28.28
N ALA A 3 -30.57 6.03 27.38
CA ALA A 3 -31.14 7.27 26.82
C ALA A 3 -32.44 6.91 26.08
N LEU A 4 -33.54 7.53 26.47
CA LEU A 4 -34.86 7.29 25.87
C LEU A 4 -35.15 8.23 24.70
N SER A 5 -34.38 9.32 24.59
CA SER A 5 -34.48 10.33 23.54
C SER A 5 -33.23 10.35 22.68
N CYS A 6 -33.41 10.84 21.45
CA CYS A 6 -32.30 11.11 20.54
C CYS A 6 -31.27 12.05 21.18
N CYS A 7 -29.97 11.78 20.97
CA CYS A 7 -28.91 12.66 21.47
C CYS A 7 -28.60 13.86 20.58
N VAL A 8 -29.27 14.02 19.44
CA VAL A 8 -29.09 15.19 18.56
C VAL A 8 -29.70 16.43 19.24
N PRO A 9 -28.94 17.53 19.43
CA PRO A 9 -29.46 18.73 20.08
C PRO A 9 -30.74 19.24 19.40
N GLY A 10 -31.79 19.48 20.19
CA GLY A 10 -33.09 19.95 19.70
C GLY A 10 -34.01 18.86 19.13
N CYS A 11 -33.66 17.57 19.28
CA CYS A 11 -34.51 16.45 18.87
C CYS A 11 -35.06 15.68 20.07
N ASP A 12 -36.37 15.73 20.27
CA ASP A 12 -37.05 15.01 21.35
C ASP A 12 -37.65 13.66 20.89
N ALA A 13 -37.33 13.20 19.68
CA ALA A 13 -37.83 11.95 19.15
C ALA A 13 -37.27 10.74 19.92
N PRO A 14 -38.05 9.65 20.06
CA PRO A 14 -37.59 8.44 20.76
C PRO A 14 -36.45 7.77 20.00
N VAL A 15 -35.53 7.13 20.74
CA VAL A 15 -34.44 6.33 20.16
C VAL A 15 -35.02 5.19 19.32
N ALA A 16 -34.40 4.92 18.17
CA ALA A 16 -34.76 3.78 17.33
C ALA A 16 -34.50 2.47 18.09
N VAL A 17 -35.52 1.61 18.16
CA VAL A 17 -35.46 0.31 18.85
C VAL A 17 -35.70 -0.83 17.85
N GLY A 18 -34.88 -1.89 17.92
CA GLY A 18 -34.94 -3.07 17.04
C GLY A 18 -33.64 -3.86 16.98
N ASP A 19 -33.64 -4.99 16.27
CA ASP A 19 -32.44 -5.77 15.98
C ASP A 19 -31.46 -4.91 15.15
N GLY A 20 -30.32 -4.56 15.75
CA GLY A 20 -29.40 -3.58 15.16
C GLY A 20 -29.58 -2.14 15.66
N SER A 21 -30.18 -1.94 16.84
CA SER A 21 -30.22 -0.62 17.51
C SER A 21 -28.83 0.04 17.49
N PRO A 22 -28.71 1.29 17.03
CA PRO A 22 -27.41 1.93 16.88
C PRO A 22 -26.71 2.05 18.24
N PRO A 23 -25.37 1.89 18.29
CA PRO A 23 -24.62 2.07 19.53
C PRO A 23 -24.67 3.51 20.07
N VAL A 24 -25.09 4.45 19.21
CA VAL A 24 -25.38 5.85 19.54
C VAL A 24 -26.89 6.05 19.59
N PRO A 25 -27.45 6.68 20.65
CA PRO A 25 -28.90 6.84 20.81
C PRO A 25 -29.48 7.85 19.82
N LEU A 26 -29.81 7.39 18.61
CA LEU A 26 -30.42 8.17 17.53
C LEU A 26 -31.86 7.75 17.31
N CYS A 27 -32.74 8.69 16.99
CA CYS A 27 -34.09 8.36 16.49
C CYS A 27 -34.02 7.84 15.05
N ALA A 28 -35.07 7.18 14.58
CA ALA A 28 -35.10 6.58 13.25
C ALA A 28 -34.77 7.58 12.14
N GLY A 29 -35.26 8.83 12.21
CA GLY A 29 -34.97 9.87 11.22
C GLY A 29 -33.48 10.25 11.18
N HIS A 30 -32.83 10.38 12.33
CA HIS A 30 -31.39 10.67 12.38
C HIS A 30 -30.53 9.48 11.99
N VAL A 31 -30.98 8.24 12.24
CA VAL A 31 -30.32 7.05 11.68
C VAL A 31 -30.39 7.12 10.15
N THR A 32 -31.56 7.36 9.56
CA THR A 32 -31.73 7.47 8.11
C THR A 32 -30.83 8.57 7.53
N LEU A 33 -30.85 9.77 8.09
CA LEU A 33 -30.01 10.88 7.63
C LEU A 33 -28.51 10.55 7.65
N VAL A 34 -28.03 9.93 8.74
CA VAL A 34 -26.62 9.49 8.83
C VAL A 34 -26.32 8.39 7.81
N THR A 35 -27.22 7.43 7.64
CA THR A 35 -27.00 6.34 6.67
C THR A 35 -26.99 6.83 5.23
N GLU A 36 -27.87 7.78 4.87
CA GLU A 36 -27.90 8.40 3.54
C GLU A 36 -26.61 9.21 3.30
N PHE A 37 -26.20 10.03 4.28
CA PHE A 37 -24.95 10.77 4.21
C PHE A 37 -23.74 9.83 4.03
N VAL A 38 -23.65 8.75 4.81
CA VAL A 38 -22.58 7.75 4.66
C VAL A 38 -22.65 7.07 3.30
N ALA A 39 -23.83 6.70 2.83
CA ALA A 39 -23.99 6.05 1.53
C ALA A 39 -23.51 6.93 0.36
N GLU A 40 -23.58 8.25 0.49
CA GLU A 40 -23.10 9.21 -0.52
C GLU A 40 -21.57 9.45 -0.46
N HIS A 41 -20.94 9.23 0.70
CA HIS A 41 -19.56 9.69 0.95
C HIS A 41 -18.56 8.57 1.26
N ALA A 42 -19.01 7.44 1.81
CA ALA A 42 -18.13 6.36 2.21
C ALA A 42 -17.87 5.41 1.05
N GLY A 43 -16.60 5.07 0.87
CA GLY A 43 -16.19 3.97 0.02
C GLY A 43 -16.33 2.64 0.74
N VAL A 44 -16.83 1.62 0.06
CA VAL A 44 -16.90 0.25 0.58
C VAL A 44 -15.81 -0.58 -0.09
N GLU A 45 -14.98 -1.26 0.71
CA GLU A 45 -14.07 -2.27 0.19
C GLU A 45 -14.87 -3.48 -0.31
N ASP A 46 -14.71 -3.79 -1.59
CA ASP A 46 -15.46 -4.85 -2.27
C ASP A 46 -14.69 -5.34 -3.51
N ALA A 47 -15.18 -6.40 -4.14
CA ALA A 47 -14.66 -6.88 -5.41
C ALA A 47 -14.86 -5.83 -6.52
N LEU A 48 -13.81 -5.64 -7.33
CA LEU A 48 -13.92 -4.88 -8.58
C LEU A 48 -14.66 -5.73 -9.63
N PRO A 49 -15.36 -5.09 -10.61
CA PRO A 49 -16.01 -5.81 -11.70
C PRO A 49 -15.07 -6.67 -12.56
N GLY A 50 -13.77 -6.39 -12.51
CA GLY A 50 -12.71 -7.16 -13.16
C GLY A 50 -11.34 -6.82 -12.56
N PRO A 51 -10.26 -7.50 -12.98
CA PRO A 51 -8.92 -7.19 -12.49
C PRO A 51 -8.53 -5.76 -12.87
N CYS A 52 -7.85 -5.06 -11.96
CA CYS A 52 -7.29 -3.73 -12.22
C CYS A 52 -6.33 -3.78 -13.43
N PRO A 53 -6.44 -2.86 -14.41
CA PRO A 53 -5.60 -2.89 -15.61
C PRO A 53 -4.13 -2.59 -15.33
N VAL A 54 -3.81 -1.98 -14.18
CA VAL A 54 -2.43 -1.62 -13.81
C VAL A 54 -1.73 -2.72 -13.01
N CYS A 55 -2.36 -3.20 -11.94
CA CYS A 55 -1.71 -4.15 -11.01
C CYS A 55 -2.36 -5.55 -10.98
N GLY A 56 -3.52 -5.74 -11.62
CA GLY A 56 -4.25 -7.01 -11.64
C GLY A 56 -5.06 -7.34 -10.38
N SER A 57 -5.03 -6.49 -9.34
CA SER A 57 -5.82 -6.70 -8.12
C SER A 57 -7.33 -6.76 -8.42
N ARG A 58 -8.05 -7.58 -7.66
CA ARG A 58 -9.49 -7.84 -7.81
C ARG A 58 -10.33 -7.16 -6.73
N VAL A 59 -9.69 -6.49 -5.77
CA VAL A 59 -10.35 -5.79 -4.66
C VAL A 59 -10.12 -4.29 -4.82
N GLY A 60 -11.15 -3.52 -4.50
CA GLY A 60 -11.13 -2.07 -4.60
C GLY A 60 -12.04 -1.39 -3.61
N VAL A 61 -11.94 -0.07 -3.57
CA VAL A 61 -12.86 0.77 -2.80
C VAL A 61 -13.88 1.34 -3.77
N ARG A 62 -15.16 1.01 -3.54
CA ARG A 62 -16.29 1.45 -4.37
C ARG A 62 -16.99 2.62 -3.70
N TYR A 63 -16.88 3.79 -4.31
CA TYR A 63 -17.64 4.98 -3.98
C TYR A 63 -18.88 5.11 -4.89
N PRO A 64 -19.88 5.91 -4.51
CA PRO A 64 -20.98 6.24 -5.41
C PRO A 64 -20.54 6.89 -6.73
N SER A 65 -19.45 7.65 -6.71
CA SER A 65 -18.90 8.34 -7.89
C SER A 65 -18.00 7.48 -8.78
N GLY A 66 -17.64 6.27 -8.32
CA GLY A 66 -16.76 5.36 -9.05
C GLY A 66 -15.95 4.45 -8.12
N ALA A 67 -15.09 3.62 -8.68
CA ALA A 67 -14.26 2.70 -7.91
C ALA A 67 -12.77 2.96 -8.17
N VAL A 68 -11.96 2.69 -7.16
CA VAL A 68 -10.49 2.70 -7.26
C VAL A 68 -9.93 1.36 -6.80
N CYS A 69 -8.79 0.96 -7.35
CA CYS A 69 -8.10 -0.24 -6.92
C CYS A 69 -7.59 -0.10 -5.48
N GLY A 70 -7.83 -1.08 -4.61
CA GLY A 70 -7.37 -1.03 -3.21
C GLY A 70 -5.86 -1.16 -3.05
N THR A 71 -5.18 -1.69 -4.08
CA THR A 71 -3.74 -1.87 -4.09
C THR A 71 -3.01 -0.65 -4.65
N CYS A 72 -3.31 -0.30 -5.91
CA CYS A 72 -2.56 0.72 -6.66
C CYS A 72 -3.32 2.04 -6.84
N GLU A 73 -4.55 2.13 -6.32
CA GLU A 73 -5.38 3.35 -6.34
C GLU A 73 -5.78 3.85 -7.73
N TRP A 74 -5.49 3.09 -8.79
CA TRP A 74 -5.96 3.40 -10.15
C TRP A 74 -7.49 3.43 -10.20
N ARG A 75 -8.05 4.45 -10.86
CA ARG A 75 -9.50 4.56 -11.06
C ARG A 75 -9.98 3.45 -12.01
N TYR A 76 -10.89 2.62 -11.53
CA TYR A 76 -11.45 1.54 -12.31
C TYR A 76 -12.31 2.08 -13.45
N GLY A 77 -12.05 1.61 -14.67
CA GLY A 77 -12.68 2.10 -15.90
C GLY A 77 -11.75 2.98 -16.74
N ASP A 78 -10.75 3.62 -16.12
CA ASP A 78 -9.75 4.38 -16.86
C ASP A 78 -8.75 3.42 -17.51
N VAL A 79 -8.44 3.66 -18.78
CA VAL A 79 -7.51 2.84 -19.57
C VAL A 79 -6.14 3.51 -19.53
N PRO A 80 -5.09 2.85 -19.02
CA PRO A 80 -3.73 3.36 -19.11
C PRO A 80 -3.32 3.56 -20.57
N ASP A 81 -2.60 4.65 -20.87
CA ASP A 81 -2.00 4.83 -22.20
C ASP A 81 -1.02 3.70 -22.49
N GLY A 82 -1.39 2.84 -23.46
CA GLY A 82 -0.62 1.69 -23.89
C GLY A 82 0.29 1.94 -25.09
N GLU A 83 0.26 3.14 -25.68
CA GLU A 83 1.13 3.50 -26.80
C GLU A 83 2.56 3.83 -26.34
N LEU A 84 2.69 4.27 -25.08
CA LEU A 84 3.97 4.58 -24.46
C LEU A 84 4.59 3.37 -23.76
N ALA A 85 5.92 3.30 -23.77
CA ALA A 85 6.64 2.31 -22.98
C ALA A 85 6.28 2.44 -21.48
N PRO A 86 6.19 1.34 -20.71
CA PRO A 86 5.83 1.37 -19.29
C PRO A 86 6.68 2.38 -18.50
N PRO A 87 6.11 3.05 -17.48
CA PRO A 87 6.86 4.01 -16.72
C PRO A 87 8.02 3.38 -15.98
N ARG A 88 9.14 4.09 -16.01
CA ARG A 88 10.32 3.70 -15.26
C ARG A 88 10.14 4.10 -13.80
N VAL A 89 10.06 3.10 -12.92
CA VAL A 89 10.06 3.28 -11.45
C VAL A 89 11.31 2.60 -10.92
N ASP A 90 12.36 3.37 -10.65
CA ASP A 90 13.57 2.84 -10.04
C ASP A 90 13.38 2.64 -8.53
N VAL A 91 13.81 1.47 -8.06
CA VAL A 91 13.81 1.12 -6.64
C VAL A 91 15.19 0.64 -6.21
N VAL A 92 15.55 0.96 -4.97
CA VAL A 92 16.56 0.24 -4.19
C VAL A 92 15.84 -0.83 -3.38
N TYR A 93 16.30 -2.07 -3.47
CA TYR A 93 15.70 -3.21 -2.80
C TYR A 93 16.61 -3.77 -1.72
N TYR A 94 15.99 -4.34 -0.69
CA TYR A 94 16.65 -5.02 0.43
C TYR A 94 16.21 -6.48 0.45
N LEU A 95 17.10 -7.41 0.12
CA LEU A 95 16.78 -8.85 0.15
C LEU A 95 17.54 -9.53 1.28
N ARG A 96 16.87 -10.37 2.06
CA ARG A 96 17.53 -11.20 3.06
C ARG A 96 17.78 -12.59 2.52
N MET A 97 18.94 -13.12 2.88
CA MET A 97 19.31 -14.50 2.61
C MET A 97 20.04 -15.08 3.82
N ARG A 98 19.57 -16.24 4.27
CA ARG A 98 20.20 -17.08 5.29
C ARG A 98 20.61 -18.39 4.63
N ASP A 99 21.91 -18.58 4.51
CA ASP A 99 22.52 -19.76 3.90
C ASP A 99 23.79 -20.17 4.67
N ASP A 100 24.56 -21.12 4.12
CA ASP A 100 25.82 -21.58 4.71
C ASP A 100 26.87 -20.47 4.88
N PHE A 101 26.70 -19.33 4.19
CA PHE A 101 27.55 -18.14 4.32
C PHE A 101 27.05 -17.16 5.39
N GLY A 102 25.96 -17.49 6.08
CA GLY A 102 25.38 -16.76 7.21
C GLY A 102 24.13 -15.97 6.87
N ASP A 103 23.79 -15.02 7.75
CA ASP A 103 22.65 -14.10 7.60
C ASP A 103 23.12 -12.78 6.97
N ARG A 104 22.64 -12.50 5.76
CA ARG A 104 23.10 -11.37 4.95
C ARG A 104 21.95 -10.66 4.25
N ILE A 105 22.13 -9.36 4.04
CA ILE A 105 21.20 -8.51 3.30
C ILE A 105 21.88 -8.02 2.03
N LYS A 106 21.21 -8.19 0.88
CA LYS A 106 21.61 -7.60 -0.38
C LYS A 106 20.95 -6.25 -0.55
N ILE A 107 21.74 -5.25 -0.92
CA ILE A 107 21.24 -3.93 -1.32
C ILE A 107 21.54 -3.77 -2.80
N GLY A 108 20.51 -3.64 -3.64
CA GLY A 108 20.68 -3.44 -5.08
C GLY A 108 19.63 -2.47 -5.63
N THR A 109 19.75 -2.12 -6.91
CA THR A 109 18.77 -1.27 -7.61
C THR A 109 18.28 -1.88 -8.90
N THR A 110 17.05 -1.53 -9.31
CA THR A 110 16.45 -1.97 -10.57
C THR A 110 15.25 -1.09 -10.94
N ALA A 111 14.99 -0.95 -12.24
CA ALA A 111 13.72 -0.44 -12.76
C ALA A 111 12.69 -1.55 -13.03
N ASN A 112 13.12 -2.82 -12.99
CA ASN A 112 12.31 -3.99 -13.31
C ASN A 112 12.39 -5.00 -12.15
N PRO A 113 11.75 -4.72 -10.99
CA PRO A 113 11.94 -5.52 -9.78
C PRO A 113 11.47 -6.96 -9.94
N ARG A 114 10.33 -7.22 -10.59
CA ARG A 114 9.84 -8.61 -10.78
C ARG A 114 10.84 -9.49 -11.53
N GLN A 115 11.36 -9.01 -12.66
CA GLN A 115 12.36 -9.73 -13.45
C GLN A 115 13.67 -9.91 -12.67
N ARG A 116 14.14 -8.85 -12.00
CA ARG A 116 15.42 -8.88 -11.29
C ARG A 116 15.41 -9.79 -10.07
N LEU A 117 14.36 -9.72 -9.25
CA LEU A 117 14.25 -10.49 -8.00
C LEU A 117 14.00 -11.97 -8.28
N ALA A 118 13.29 -12.32 -9.37
CA ALA A 118 13.13 -13.72 -9.80
C ALA A 118 14.48 -14.39 -10.14
N ALA A 119 15.48 -13.62 -10.56
CA ALA A 119 16.80 -14.12 -10.91
C ALA A 119 17.80 -14.13 -9.75
N ILE A 120 17.43 -13.61 -8.58
CA ILE A 120 18.32 -13.53 -7.40
C ILE A 120 17.77 -14.47 -6.33
N PRO A 121 18.52 -15.50 -5.90
CA PRO A 121 18.14 -16.29 -4.74
C PRO A 121 18.01 -15.41 -3.50
N HIS A 122 16.85 -15.44 -2.86
CA HIS A 122 16.56 -14.75 -1.60
C HIS A 122 15.41 -15.46 -0.87
N GLN A 123 15.31 -15.24 0.43
CA GLN A 123 14.21 -15.75 1.25
C GLN A 123 13.18 -14.66 1.50
N ASP A 124 13.65 -13.46 1.87
CA ASP A 124 12.77 -12.35 2.23
C ASP A 124 13.06 -11.13 1.36
N LEU A 125 12.00 -10.50 0.86
CA LEU A 125 12.05 -9.11 0.39
C LEU A 125 11.70 -8.21 1.56
N LEU A 126 12.68 -7.49 2.08
CA LEU A 126 12.50 -6.67 3.28
C LEU A 126 11.92 -5.27 2.97
N GLY A 127 12.08 -4.77 1.75
CA GLY A 127 11.57 -3.45 1.40
C GLY A 127 12.02 -2.92 0.05
N PHE A 128 11.27 -1.94 -0.46
CA PHE A 128 11.68 -1.07 -1.55
C PHE A 128 11.80 0.37 -1.06
N GLU A 129 12.85 1.03 -1.51
CA GLU A 129 13.06 2.46 -1.34
C GLU A 129 13.10 3.10 -2.72
N ARG A 130 12.24 4.08 -2.98
CA ARG A 130 12.19 4.74 -4.30
C ARG A 130 13.50 5.46 -4.59
N GLY A 131 14.15 5.12 -5.70
CA GLY A 131 15.42 5.73 -6.09
C GLY A 131 16.28 4.83 -6.98
N ASP A 132 17.29 5.47 -7.58
CA ASP A 132 18.13 4.87 -8.61
C ASP A 132 19.51 4.45 -8.09
N ARG A 133 20.45 4.27 -9.03
CA ARG A 133 21.87 3.98 -8.78
C ARG A 133 22.53 4.97 -7.82
N THR A 134 22.11 6.24 -7.79
CA THR A 134 22.66 7.23 -6.87
C THR A 134 22.30 6.89 -5.43
N LEU A 135 21.05 6.52 -5.18
CA LEU A 135 20.60 6.11 -3.86
C LEU A 135 21.26 4.80 -3.43
N GLU A 136 21.35 3.82 -4.32
CA GLU A 136 22.06 2.57 -4.07
C GLU A 136 23.50 2.83 -3.60
N ARG A 137 24.25 3.66 -4.34
CA ARG A 137 25.63 4.02 -3.98
C ARG A 137 25.72 4.68 -2.60
N ARG A 138 24.76 5.54 -2.25
CA ARG A 138 24.68 6.15 -0.91
C ARG A 138 24.46 5.09 0.17
N ARG A 139 23.57 4.12 -0.06
CA ARG A 139 23.31 3.01 0.88
C ARG A 139 24.53 2.10 1.01
N HIS A 140 25.20 1.78 -0.10
CA HIS A 140 26.45 1.02 -0.08
C HIS A 140 27.57 1.75 0.67
N ALA A 141 27.68 3.07 0.51
CA ALA A 141 28.67 3.87 1.24
C ALA A 141 28.35 3.93 2.75
N ARG A 142 27.06 4.11 3.10
CA ARG A 142 26.60 4.12 4.50
C ARG A 142 26.95 2.84 5.22
N PHE A 143 26.70 1.68 4.61
CA PHE A 143 26.92 0.36 5.23
C PHE A 143 28.23 -0.29 4.79
N ALA A 144 29.19 0.48 4.28
CA ALA A 144 30.42 -0.07 3.71
C ALA A 144 31.22 -0.94 4.69
N ALA A 145 31.22 -0.59 5.99
CA ALA A 145 31.94 -1.32 7.04
C ALA A 145 31.49 -2.78 7.21
N THR A 146 30.25 -3.10 6.84
CA THR A 146 29.65 -4.43 7.01
C THR A 146 29.51 -5.18 5.69
N ARG A 147 29.89 -4.55 4.57
CA ARG A 147 29.82 -5.09 3.22
C ARG A 147 30.83 -6.23 3.03
N TYR A 148 30.40 -7.32 2.41
CA TYR A 148 31.32 -8.37 1.97
C TYR A 148 32.13 -7.87 0.76
N PRO A 149 33.48 -7.93 0.80
CA PRO A 149 34.34 -7.37 -0.24
C PRO A 149 33.95 -7.82 -1.65
N GLY A 150 33.85 -6.88 -2.59
CA GLY A 150 33.53 -7.17 -4.00
C GLY A 150 32.08 -7.59 -4.28
N THR A 151 31.19 -7.59 -3.29
CA THR A 151 29.79 -8.02 -3.47
C THR A 151 28.79 -6.92 -3.16
N GLU A 152 27.51 -7.14 -3.39
CA GLU A 152 26.41 -6.26 -2.95
C GLU A 152 25.73 -6.80 -1.67
N TRP A 153 26.38 -7.72 -0.96
CA TRP A 153 25.90 -8.31 0.28
C TRP A 153 26.51 -7.63 1.49
N PHE A 154 25.73 -7.52 2.56
CA PHE A 154 26.07 -6.87 3.82
C PHE A 154 25.75 -7.82 4.96
N ARG A 155 26.59 -7.82 6.00
CA ARG A 155 26.28 -8.51 7.26
C ARG A 155 25.06 -7.85 7.89
N VAL A 156 24.18 -8.66 8.48
CA VAL A 156 23.06 -8.15 9.25
C VAL A 156 23.58 -7.46 10.51
N THR A 157 23.25 -6.18 10.67
CA THR A 157 23.56 -5.38 11.85
C THR A 157 22.32 -4.65 12.36
N PRO A 158 22.28 -4.25 13.65
CA PRO A 158 21.19 -3.46 14.19
C PRO A 158 20.93 -2.18 13.40
N GLU A 159 21.98 -1.51 12.92
CA GLU A 159 21.85 -0.29 12.11
C GLU A 159 21.17 -0.56 10.75
N LEU A 160 21.56 -1.63 10.07
CA LEU A 160 20.96 -1.99 8.78
C LEU A 160 19.50 -2.42 8.94
N LEU A 161 19.18 -3.20 9.99
CA LEU A 161 17.81 -3.59 10.29
C LEU A 161 16.94 -2.36 10.61
N ALA A 162 17.40 -1.46 11.48
CA ALA A 162 16.67 -0.23 11.80
C ALA A 162 16.42 0.65 10.56
N HIS A 163 17.38 0.70 9.63
CA HIS A 163 17.18 1.41 8.36
C HIS A 163 16.11 0.74 7.49
N VAL A 164 16.15 -0.59 7.38
CA VAL A 164 15.16 -1.35 6.61
C VAL A 164 13.76 -1.22 7.23
N ASP A 165 13.65 -1.28 8.56
CA ASP A 165 12.38 -1.07 9.27
C ASP A 165 11.82 0.34 9.02
N ALA A 166 12.70 1.35 8.98
CA ALA A 166 12.29 2.71 8.62
C ALA A 166 11.81 2.82 7.17
N VAL A 167 12.46 2.11 6.23
CA VAL A 167 12.03 2.04 4.82
C VAL A 167 10.68 1.33 4.68
N ALA A 168 10.47 0.26 5.45
CA ALA A 168 9.22 -0.53 5.44
C ALA A 168 8.11 0.07 6.33
N SER A 169 8.37 1.19 7.01
CA SER A 169 7.43 1.77 7.95
C SER A 169 6.11 2.15 7.27
N GLY A 170 5.00 1.60 7.78
CA GLY A 170 3.67 1.83 7.21
C GLY A 170 3.39 1.08 5.90
N VAL A 171 4.29 0.18 5.47
CA VAL A 171 4.16 -0.60 4.24
C VAL A 171 3.99 -2.07 4.60
N THR A 172 2.82 -2.63 4.30
CA THR A 172 2.54 -4.05 4.58
C THR A 172 3.22 -4.97 3.58
N ASP A 173 3.19 -4.63 2.29
CA ASP A 173 3.84 -5.38 1.21
C ASP A 173 4.58 -4.39 0.27
N PRO A 174 5.90 -4.54 0.10
CA PRO A 174 6.67 -3.72 -0.84
C PRO A 174 6.11 -3.75 -2.28
N TRP A 175 5.49 -4.85 -2.71
CA TRP A 175 4.91 -4.94 -4.05
C TRP A 175 3.69 -4.06 -4.23
N GLU A 176 2.86 -3.89 -3.19
CA GLU A 176 1.73 -2.97 -3.22
C GLU A 176 2.22 -1.53 -3.33
N LEU A 177 3.26 -1.16 -2.57
CA LEU A 177 3.90 0.15 -2.68
C LEU A 177 4.47 0.42 -4.08
N HIS A 178 5.16 -0.57 -4.67
CA HIS A 178 5.64 -0.47 -6.03
C HIS A 178 4.48 -0.32 -7.04
N ALA A 179 3.37 -1.02 -6.84
CA ALA A 179 2.19 -0.89 -7.69
C ALA A 179 1.57 0.51 -7.60
N ARG A 180 1.55 1.14 -6.42
CA ARG A 180 1.13 2.54 -6.23
C ARG A 180 2.03 3.51 -7.00
N TRP A 181 3.35 3.42 -6.85
CA TRP A 181 4.28 4.27 -7.61
C TRP A 181 4.16 4.08 -9.13
N THR A 182 3.87 2.86 -9.58
CA THR A 182 3.63 2.57 -11.00
C THR A 182 2.35 3.24 -11.49
N SER A 183 1.28 3.14 -10.70
CA SER A 183 -0.01 3.80 -10.96
C SER A 183 0.12 5.33 -11.01
N GLU A 184 0.80 5.94 -10.03
CA GLU A 184 1.13 7.37 -10.03
C GLU A 184 1.89 7.78 -11.31
N ALA A 185 2.90 7.00 -11.70
CA ALA A 185 3.70 7.32 -12.87
C ALA A 185 2.95 7.14 -14.20
N LEU A 186 1.95 6.24 -14.24
CA LEU A 186 1.02 6.12 -15.36
C LEU A 186 0.05 7.30 -15.42
N ALA A 187 -0.47 7.75 -14.28
CA ALA A 187 -1.45 8.83 -14.22
C ALA A 187 -0.87 10.18 -14.66
N LEU A 188 0.45 10.37 -14.60
CA LEU A 188 1.14 11.54 -15.15
C LEU A 188 1.25 11.53 -16.69
N ARG A 189 0.80 10.47 -17.35
CA ARG A 189 0.93 10.26 -18.80
C ARG A 189 -0.41 10.18 -19.53
N THR A 190 -1.49 9.95 -18.80
CA THR A 190 -2.89 10.04 -19.27
C THR A 190 -3.34 11.48 -19.36
#